data_AF-A0A955QQC0-F1
#
_entry.id   AF-A0A955QQC0-F1
#
_cell.length_a   1.000
_cell.length_b   1.000
_cell.length_c   1.000
_cell.angle_alpha   90.00
_cell.angle_beta   90.00
_cell.angle_gamma   90.00
#
_symmetry.space_group_name_H-M   'P 1'
#
loop_
_entity.id
_entity.type
_entity.pdbx_description
1 polymer ?
#
loop_
_entity_poly.entity_id
_entity_poly.type
_entity_poly.pdbx_seq_one_letter_code
_entity_poly.pdbx_strand_id
1 'polypeptide(L)'
;SFSVQSGVFNVDGYEKEVQGLWAYTLTVGLYGKAIAGELGLNPENAFLCGLLHAIGKPYVTHTVNFHQRNSDVRHPWPVLDRVIRESYVEAGRQLAVAWELPESVREAIMLHEDCACEKATSPVKGAAITCLARHLANSILSSDVVAEQQITALPVAQLLGVSQSHVASWLDMRESIQANVAPMVI
;
A
#
# COMPACT_ATOMS: atom_id res chain seq x y z
N SER A 1 15.00 -2.86 15.14
CA SER A 1 14.09 -1.77 15.54
C SER A 1 13.80 -0.92 14.31
N PHE A 2 12.62 -1.05 13.71
CA PHE A 2 12.16 -0.08 12.71
C PHE A 2 11.47 1.05 13.46
N SER A 3 12.20 2.11 13.77
CA SER A 3 11.63 3.34 14.33
C SER A 3 11.32 4.27 13.18
N VAL A 4 10.09 4.20 12.65
CA VAL A 4 9.53 5.26 11.82
C VAL A 4 9.13 6.38 12.80
N GLN A 5 10.11 7.22 13.12
CA GLN A 5 10.11 8.33 14.08
C GLN A 5 8.73 8.75 14.63
N SER A 6 8.54 8.46 15.92
CA SER A 6 7.32 8.46 16.74
C SER A 6 6.48 9.74 16.78
N GLY A 7 6.86 10.81 16.08
CA GLY A 7 6.12 12.09 16.07
C GLY A 7 5.14 12.23 14.91
N VAL A 8 5.44 11.67 13.73
CA VAL A 8 4.70 11.96 12.48
C VAL A 8 3.39 11.16 12.36
N PHE A 9 3.15 10.22 13.28
CA PHE A 9 2.06 9.24 13.16
C PHE A 9 1.09 9.22 14.34
N ASN A 10 1.29 10.09 15.35
CA ASN A 10 0.27 10.28 16.38
C ASN A 10 -0.77 11.28 15.87
N VAL A 11 -1.93 10.77 15.47
CA VAL A 11 -2.99 11.56 14.86
C VAL A 11 -4.22 11.54 15.74
N ASP A 12 -4.20 12.38 16.78
CA ASP A 12 -5.29 12.51 17.75
C ASP A 12 -6.64 12.64 17.03
N GLY A 13 -7.56 11.71 17.25
CA GLY A 13 -8.90 11.68 16.68
C GLY A 13 -9.08 11.01 15.32
N TYR A 14 -8.02 10.45 14.73
CA TYR A 14 -8.07 9.65 13.51
C TYR A 14 -7.27 8.34 13.65
N GLU A 15 -7.08 7.86 14.89
CA GLU A 15 -6.22 6.74 15.22
C GLU A 15 -6.69 5.47 14.49
N LYS A 16 -8.00 5.20 14.50
CA LYS A 16 -8.59 4.03 13.86
C LYS A 16 -8.36 4.05 12.35
N GLU A 17 -8.51 5.21 11.72
CA GLU A 17 -8.34 5.35 10.29
C GLU A 17 -6.87 5.22 9.89
N VAL A 18 -5.94 5.80 10.66
CA VAL A 18 -4.49 5.66 10.43
C VAL A 18 -4.03 4.21 10.67
N GLN A 19 -4.55 3.53 11.70
CA GLN A 19 -4.35 2.10 11.91
C GLN A 19 -4.83 1.28 10.71
N GLY A 20 -6.03 1.58 10.19
CA GLY A 20 -6.57 0.93 8.98
C GLY A 20 -5.71 1.16 7.75
N LEU A 21 -5.14 2.36 7.58
CA LEU A 21 -4.18 2.65 6.51
C LEU A 21 -2.93 1.78 6.62
N TRP A 22 -2.36 1.66 7.82
CA TRP A 22 -1.19 0.82 8.05
C TRP A 22 -1.48 -0.65 7.82
N ALA A 23 -2.59 -1.16 8.36
CA ALA A 23 -3.05 -2.52 8.14
C ALA A 23 -3.15 -2.82 6.65
N TYR A 24 -3.77 -1.92 5.87
CA TYR A 24 -3.86 -2.05 4.41
C TYR A 24 -2.48 -2.12 3.75
N THR A 25 -1.59 -1.17 4.04
CA THR A 25 -0.26 -1.16 3.42
C THR A 25 0.59 -2.37 3.81
N LEU A 26 0.42 -2.89 5.03
CA LEU A 26 1.06 -4.14 5.45
C LEU A 26 0.52 -5.33 4.65
N THR A 27 -0.80 -5.43 4.44
CA THR A 27 -1.41 -6.45 3.58
C THR A 27 -0.83 -6.39 2.16
N VAL A 28 -0.70 -5.18 1.58
CA VAL A 28 -0.09 -4.98 0.26
C VAL A 28 1.38 -5.41 0.26
N GLY A 29 2.15 -5.08 1.30
CA GLY A 29 3.53 -5.52 1.46
C GLY A 29 3.67 -7.05 1.52
N LEU A 30 2.84 -7.72 2.32
CA LEU A 30 2.84 -9.19 2.46
C LEU A 30 2.51 -9.88 1.14
N TYR A 31 1.52 -9.39 0.40
CA TYR A 31 1.23 -9.89 -0.95
C TYR A 31 2.36 -9.59 -1.93
N GLY A 32 2.93 -8.38 -1.89
CA GLY A 32 4.09 -8.03 -2.72
C GLY A 32 5.27 -8.98 -2.50
N LYS A 33 5.52 -9.35 -1.25
CA LYS A 33 6.53 -10.35 -0.87
C LYS A 33 6.26 -11.71 -1.50
N ALA A 34 5.02 -12.20 -1.40
CA ALA A 34 4.60 -13.49 -1.96
C ALA A 34 4.73 -13.51 -3.48
N ILE A 35 4.18 -12.48 -4.15
CA ILE A 35 4.23 -12.34 -5.61
C ILE A 35 5.68 -12.35 -6.09
N ALA A 36 6.54 -11.52 -5.50
CA ALA A 36 7.94 -11.45 -5.90
C ALA A 36 8.67 -12.78 -5.72
N GLY A 37 8.40 -13.50 -4.61
CA GLY A 37 8.99 -14.80 -4.35
C GLY A 37 8.66 -15.84 -5.43
N GLU A 38 7.40 -15.93 -5.83
CA GLU A 38 6.98 -16.88 -6.87
C GLU A 38 7.45 -16.49 -8.27
N LEU A 39 7.60 -15.18 -8.55
CA LEU A 39 8.14 -14.68 -9.82
C LEU A 39 9.67 -14.70 -9.88
N GLY A 40 10.37 -15.16 -8.85
CA GLY A 40 11.84 -15.16 -8.80
C GLY A 40 12.47 -13.76 -8.70
N LEU A 41 11.72 -12.79 -8.18
CA LEU A 41 12.14 -11.40 -7.94
C LEU A 41 12.48 -11.19 -6.46
N ASN A 42 13.01 -10.02 -6.10
CA ASN A 42 13.44 -9.72 -4.72
C ASN A 42 12.22 -9.53 -3.79
N PRO A 43 11.95 -10.46 -2.84
CA PRO A 43 10.76 -10.39 -2.00
C PRO A 43 10.79 -9.27 -0.96
N GLU A 44 11.97 -8.97 -0.41
CA GLU A 44 12.11 -7.91 0.61
C GLU A 44 11.97 -6.53 -0.01
N ASN A 45 12.44 -6.35 -1.25
CA ASN A 45 12.22 -5.11 -1.99
C ASN A 45 10.73 -4.89 -2.29
N ALA A 46 10.03 -5.93 -2.76
CA ALA A 46 8.60 -5.86 -3.03
C ALA A 46 7.77 -5.63 -1.76
N PHE A 47 8.15 -6.27 -0.65
CA PHE A 47 7.56 -6.02 0.67
C PHE A 47 7.66 -4.54 1.05
N LEU A 48 8.86 -3.95 0.92
CA LEU A 48 9.10 -2.55 1.25
C LEU A 48 8.33 -1.60 0.34
N CYS A 49 8.27 -1.90 -0.97
CA CYS A 49 7.46 -1.13 -1.92
C CYS A 49 5.98 -1.15 -1.53
N GLY A 50 5.43 -2.33 -1.24
CA GLY A 50 4.04 -2.48 -0.82
C GLY A 50 3.73 -1.79 0.51
N LEU A 51 4.64 -1.88 1.49
CA LEU A 51 4.47 -1.23 2.78
C LEU A 51 4.48 0.31 2.69
N LEU A 52 5.29 0.87 1.78
CA LEU A 52 5.54 2.31 1.73
C LEU A 52 4.86 3.04 0.57
N HIS A 53 4.20 2.35 -0.36
CA HIS A 53 3.59 2.96 -1.55
C HIS A 53 2.60 4.10 -1.24
N ALA A 54 1.95 4.04 -0.08
CA ALA A 54 0.97 5.02 0.37
C ALA A 54 1.42 5.78 1.63
N ILE A 55 2.73 5.89 1.89
CA ILE A 55 3.30 6.55 3.08
C ILE A 55 2.87 8.03 3.22
N GLY A 56 2.52 8.68 2.11
CA GLY A 56 1.98 10.04 2.14
C GLY A 56 0.60 10.15 2.77
N LYS A 57 -0.21 9.08 2.83
CA LYS A 57 -1.55 9.12 3.43
C LYS A 57 -1.49 9.50 4.92
N PRO A 58 -0.78 8.74 5.78
CA PRO A 58 -0.69 9.11 7.20
C PRO A 58 -0.01 10.46 7.42
N TYR A 59 0.93 10.87 6.55
CA TYR A 59 1.54 12.20 6.64
C TYR A 59 0.57 13.35 6.36
N VAL A 60 -0.26 13.22 5.33
CA VAL A 60 -1.30 14.21 5.03
C VAL A 60 -2.31 14.26 6.19
N THR A 61 -2.74 13.10 6.71
CA THR A 61 -3.63 13.04 7.88
C THR A 61 -3.03 13.77 9.07
N HIS A 62 -1.76 13.50 9.40
CA HIS A 62 -1.06 14.18 10.49
C HIS A 62 -0.97 15.69 10.26
N THR A 63 -0.64 16.12 9.04
CA THR A 63 -0.49 17.54 8.69
C THR A 63 -1.80 18.30 8.85
N VAL A 64 -2.91 17.76 8.33
CA VAL A 64 -4.23 18.39 8.49
C VAL A 64 -4.62 18.44 9.97
N ASN A 65 -4.44 17.36 10.71
CA ASN A 65 -4.77 17.32 12.13
C ASN A 65 -3.93 18.33 12.93
N PHE A 66 -2.63 18.44 12.64
CA PHE A 66 -1.73 19.40 13.28
C PHE A 66 -2.23 20.85 13.12
N HIS A 67 -2.66 21.23 11.92
CA HIS A 67 -3.18 22.57 11.65
C HIS A 67 -4.59 22.81 12.23
N GLN A 68 -5.33 21.75 12.55
CA GLN A 68 -6.64 21.81 13.20
C GLN A 68 -6.59 21.82 14.73
N ARG A 69 -5.42 21.62 15.36
CA ARG A 69 -5.29 21.55 16.83
C ARG A 69 -5.84 22.77 17.58
N ASN A 70 -5.90 23.94 16.94
CA ASN A 70 -6.42 25.19 17.51
C ASN A 70 -7.80 25.57 16.96
N SER A 71 -8.46 24.67 16.24
CA SER A 71 -9.81 24.84 15.69
C SER A 71 -10.80 24.01 16.49
N ASP A 72 -11.93 24.60 16.88
CA ASP A 72 -13.04 23.86 17.50
C ASP A 72 -13.76 22.91 16.53
N VAL A 73 -13.44 23.01 15.23
CA VAL A 73 -14.05 22.21 14.16
C VAL A 73 -13.05 21.16 13.69
N ARG A 74 -13.39 19.89 13.93
CA ARG A 74 -12.76 18.72 13.31
C ARG A 74 -13.56 18.28 12.09
N HIS A 75 -12.88 18.00 10.98
CA HIS A 75 -13.55 17.52 9.78
C HIS A 75 -13.87 16.02 9.88
N PRO A 76 -15.07 15.57 9.45
CA PRO A 76 -15.36 14.15 9.32
C PRO A 76 -14.36 13.45 8.40
N TRP A 77 -14.05 12.18 8.67
CA TRP A 77 -13.13 11.38 7.85
C TRP A 77 -13.41 11.44 6.34
N PRO A 78 -14.67 11.36 5.84
CA PRO A 78 -14.92 11.44 4.40
C PRO A 78 -14.42 12.72 3.73
N VAL A 79 -14.41 13.85 4.46
CA VAL A 79 -13.86 15.12 3.95
C VAL A 79 -12.33 15.05 3.89
N LEU A 80 -11.71 14.50 4.94
CA LEU A 80 -10.26 14.35 5.01
C LEU A 80 -9.73 13.33 4.00
N ASP A 81 -10.42 12.20 3.81
CA ASP A 81 -10.07 11.15 2.85
C ASP A 81 -10.01 11.69 1.42
N ARG A 82 -10.89 12.64 1.07
CA ARG A 82 -10.81 13.33 -0.24
C ARG A 82 -9.50 14.10 -0.39
N VAL A 83 -9.14 14.92 0.60
CA VAL A 83 -7.87 15.68 0.59
C VAL A 83 -6.67 14.75 0.54
N ILE A 84 -6.72 13.65 1.30
CA ILE A 84 -5.69 12.62 1.30
C ILE A 84 -5.53 12.03 -0.10
N ARG A 85 -6.62 11.58 -0.74
CA ARG A 85 -6.57 10.97 -2.09
C ARG A 85 -6.00 11.91 -3.14
N GLU A 86 -6.29 13.20 -3.05
CA GLU A 86 -5.82 14.21 -4.00
C GLU A 86 -4.32 14.58 -3.81
N SER A 87 -3.72 14.27 -2.65
CA SER A 87 -2.37 14.79 -2.29
C SER A 87 -1.35 13.75 -1.83
N TYR A 88 -1.76 12.53 -1.46
CA TYR A 88 -0.87 11.57 -0.79
C TYR A 88 0.30 11.10 -1.66
N VAL A 89 0.14 11.03 -2.99
CA VAL A 89 1.22 10.61 -3.89
C VAL A 89 2.34 11.65 -3.89
N GLU A 90 2.00 12.94 -4.04
CA GLU A 90 3.01 14.00 -4.01
C GLU A 90 3.62 14.16 -2.61
N ALA A 91 2.82 14.06 -1.55
CA ALA A 91 3.36 14.03 -0.18
C ALA A 91 4.33 12.86 0.03
N GLY A 92 3.96 11.66 -0.44
CA GLY A 92 4.80 10.46 -0.39
C GLY A 92 6.10 10.63 -1.18
N ARG A 93 6.05 11.27 -2.35
CA ARG A 93 7.23 11.58 -3.17
C ARG A 93 8.22 12.47 -2.42
N GLN A 94 7.74 13.54 -1.79
CA GLN A 94 8.59 14.46 -1.03
C GLN A 94 9.22 13.76 0.17
N LEU A 95 8.44 12.95 0.90
CA LEU A 95 8.96 12.11 1.99
C LEU A 95 10.03 11.14 1.51
N ALA A 96 9.80 10.49 0.36
CA ALA A 96 10.72 9.50 -0.16
C ALA A 96 12.08 10.11 -0.55
N VAL A 97 12.08 11.38 -1.00
CA VAL A 97 13.32 12.14 -1.21
C VAL A 97 13.97 12.49 0.14
N ALA A 98 13.21 13.03 1.08
CA ALA A 98 13.71 13.46 2.38
C ALA A 98 14.30 12.30 3.22
N TRP A 99 13.76 11.10 3.05
CA TRP A 99 14.20 9.89 3.76
C TRP A 99 15.17 9.03 2.96
N GLU A 100 15.61 9.50 1.80
CA GLU A 100 16.54 8.79 0.91
C GLU A 100 16.07 7.35 0.60
N LEU A 101 14.77 7.18 0.36
CA LEU A 101 14.20 5.86 0.09
C LEU A 101 14.76 5.28 -1.22
N PRO A 102 14.92 3.94 -1.31
CA PRO A 102 15.39 3.27 -2.51
C PRO A 102 14.56 3.64 -3.75
N GLU A 103 15.20 3.68 -4.91
CA GLU A 103 14.55 4.04 -6.19
C GLU A 103 13.29 3.23 -6.47
N SER A 104 13.31 1.92 -6.21
CA SER A 104 12.13 1.05 -6.41
C SER A 104 10.95 1.46 -5.53
N VAL A 105 11.19 1.93 -4.30
CA VAL A 105 10.16 2.40 -3.37
C VAL A 105 9.61 3.74 -3.84
N ARG A 106 10.50 4.65 -4.27
CA ARG A 106 10.11 5.94 -4.87
C ARG A 106 9.24 5.73 -6.11
N GLU A 107 9.61 4.79 -6.96
CA GLU A 107 8.84 4.43 -8.15
C GLU A 107 7.48 3.82 -7.78
N ALA A 108 7.44 2.92 -6.80
CA ALA A 108 6.18 2.35 -6.30
C ALA A 108 5.24 3.41 -5.73
N ILE A 109 5.74 4.40 -4.99
CA ILE A 109 4.93 5.52 -4.50
C ILE A 109 4.25 6.25 -5.67
N MET A 110 4.98 6.49 -6.76
CA MET A 110 4.50 7.27 -7.90
C MET A 110 3.62 6.48 -8.88
N LEU A 111 3.85 5.17 -9.03
CA LEU A 111 3.36 4.39 -10.17
C LEU A 111 2.60 3.10 -9.79
N HIS A 112 2.24 2.89 -8.52
CA HIS A 112 1.51 1.68 -8.08
C HIS A 112 0.06 1.55 -8.59
N GLU A 113 -0.47 2.52 -9.32
CA GLU A 113 -1.83 2.48 -9.85
C GLU A 113 -1.90 1.80 -11.23
N ASP A 114 -3.05 1.21 -11.55
CA ASP A 114 -3.25 0.48 -12.81
C ASP A 114 -2.93 1.33 -14.05
N CYS A 115 -3.28 2.62 -14.01
CA CYS A 115 -3.06 3.57 -15.10
C CYS A 115 -1.59 4.01 -15.28
N ALA A 116 -0.69 3.58 -14.39
CA ALA A 116 0.67 4.10 -14.29
C ALA A 116 1.73 3.01 -14.13
N CYS A 117 1.39 1.82 -13.64
CA CYS A 117 2.37 0.80 -13.28
C CYS A 117 3.19 0.27 -14.46
N GLU A 118 2.67 0.33 -15.68
CA GLU A 118 3.38 0.00 -16.92
C GLU A 118 4.52 0.99 -17.26
N LYS A 119 4.48 2.20 -16.69
CA LYS A 119 5.51 3.23 -16.90
C LYS A 119 6.74 3.01 -16.00
N ALA A 120 6.65 2.06 -15.06
CA ALA A 120 7.74 1.73 -14.17
C ALA A 120 8.90 1.07 -14.95
N THR A 121 10.11 1.52 -14.66
CA THR A 121 11.33 1.12 -15.36
C THR A 121 12.29 0.32 -14.47
N SER A 122 12.05 0.30 -13.15
CA SER A 122 12.93 -0.40 -12.22
C SER A 122 12.98 -1.90 -12.52
N PRO A 123 14.17 -2.52 -12.61
CA PRO A 123 14.31 -3.94 -12.96
C PRO A 123 13.75 -4.87 -11.88
N VAL A 124 13.59 -4.39 -10.65
CA VAL A 124 12.99 -5.15 -9.54
C VAL A 124 11.45 -5.11 -9.56
N LYS A 125 10.85 -4.40 -10.53
CA LYS A 125 9.40 -4.34 -10.80
C LYS A 125 8.53 -3.95 -9.58
N GLY A 126 9.07 -3.17 -8.65
CA GLY A 126 8.42 -2.84 -7.38
C GLY A 126 7.03 -2.20 -7.55
N ALA A 127 6.87 -1.26 -8.50
CA ALA A 127 5.59 -0.61 -8.75
C ALA A 127 4.53 -1.56 -9.33
N ALA A 128 4.87 -2.38 -10.32
CA ALA A 128 3.95 -3.36 -10.92
C ALA A 128 3.53 -4.43 -9.91
N ILE A 129 4.48 -4.96 -9.13
CA ILE A 129 4.16 -5.92 -8.06
C ILE A 129 3.25 -5.30 -7.01
N THR A 130 3.53 -4.06 -6.61
CA THR A 130 2.67 -3.31 -5.67
C THR A 130 1.27 -3.11 -6.23
N CYS A 131 1.14 -2.80 -7.52
CA CYS A 131 -0.14 -2.64 -8.18
C CYS A 131 -0.97 -3.93 -8.14
N LEU A 132 -0.37 -5.09 -8.48
CA LEU A 132 -1.04 -6.38 -8.37
C LEU A 132 -1.40 -6.74 -6.92
N ALA A 133 -0.47 -6.52 -5.98
CA ALA A 133 -0.69 -6.77 -4.56
C ALA A 133 -1.88 -5.95 -3.99
N ARG A 134 -2.12 -4.74 -4.50
CA ARG A 134 -3.28 -3.92 -4.12
C ARG A 134 -4.61 -4.57 -4.51
N HIS A 135 -4.69 -5.21 -5.67
CA HIS A 135 -5.90 -5.95 -6.07
C HIS A 135 -6.21 -7.10 -5.12
N LEU A 136 -5.18 -7.88 -4.74
CA LEU A 136 -5.33 -8.96 -3.76
C LEU A 136 -5.73 -8.41 -2.38
N ALA A 137 -5.07 -7.35 -1.90
CA ALA A 137 -5.40 -6.71 -0.63
C ALA A 137 -6.83 -6.16 -0.61
N ASN A 138 -7.29 -5.54 -1.70
CA ASN A 138 -8.66 -5.03 -1.79
C ASN A 138 -9.71 -6.16 -1.74
N SER A 139 -9.40 -7.33 -2.30
CA SER A 139 -10.29 -8.50 -2.22
C SER A 139 -10.51 -9.00 -0.79
N ILE A 140 -9.53 -8.81 0.09
CA ILE A 140 -9.65 -9.13 1.52
C ILE A 140 -10.62 -8.14 2.18
N LEU A 141 -10.47 -6.85 1.88
CA LEU A 141 -11.26 -5.79 2.52
C LEU A 141 -12.73 -5.82 2.09
N SER A 142 -13.02 -6.09 0.82
CA SER A 142 -14.39 -6.17 0.33
C SER A 142 -15.10 -7.46 0.72
N SER A 143 -14.36 -8.44 1.27
CA SER A 143 -14.86 -9.81 1.52
C SER A 143 -15.42 -10.49 0.26
N ASP A 144 -15.05 -9.99 -0.92
CA ASP A 144 -15.50 -10.57 -2.18
C ASP A 144 -14.76 -11.88 -2.45
N VAL A 145 -15.50 -12.84 -3.00
CA VAL A 145 -14.91 -14.01 -3.65
C VAL A 145 -14.45 -13.56 -5.03
N VAL A 146 -13.14 -13.33 -5.16
CA VAL A 146 -12.52 -12.96 -6.43
C VAL A 146 -12.07 -14.22 -7.13
N ALA A 147 -12.52 -14.40 -8.36
CA ALA A 147 -12.12 -15.54 -9.19
C ALA A 147 -10.69 -15.34 -9.72
N GLU A 148 -9.92 -16.42 -9.83
CA GLU A 148 -8.54 -16.38 -10.36
C GLU A 148 -8.49 -15.75 -11.77
N GLN A 149 -9.52 -15.99 -12.58
CA GLN A 149 -9.64 -15.42 -13.92
C GLN A 149 -9.74 -13.89 -13.90
N GLN A 150 -10.36 -13.30 -12.86
CA GLN A 150 -10.47 -11.85 -12.74
C GLN A 150 -9.11 -11.21 -12.47
N ILE A 151 -8.31 -11.80 -11.57
CA ILE A 151 -6.96 -11.30 -11.27
C ILE A 151 -6.02 -11.52 -12.45
N THR A 152 -6.02 -12.70 -13.07
CA THR A 152 -5.16 -12.98 -14.23
C THR A 152 -5.50 -12.14 -15.47
N ALA A 153 -6.74 -11.67 -15.59
CA ALA A 153 -7.15 -10.75 -16.66
C ALA A 153 -6.67 -9.30 -16.46
N LEU A 154 -6.16 -8.94 -15.28
CA LEU A 154 -5.67 -7.59 -15.02
C LEU A 154 -4.45 -7.28 -15.92
N PRO A 155 -4.36 -6.06 -16.50
CA PRO A 155 -3.20 -5.66 -17.30
C PRO A 155 -1.87 -5.85 -16.57
N VAL A 156 -1.83 -5.55 -15.27
CA VAL A 156 -0.62 -5.73 -14.44
C VAL A 156 -0.25 -7.20 -14.25
N ALA A 157 -1.24 -8.10 -14.17
CA ALA A 157 -0.98 -9.54 -14.08
C ALA A 157 -0.38 -10.07 -15.38
N GLN A 158 -0.89 -9.60 -16.53
CA GLN A 158 -0.33 -9.92 -17.85
C GLN A 158 1.09 -9.36 -18.02
N LEU A 159 1.34 -8.12 -17.59
CA LEU A 159 2.66 -7.49 -17.59
C LEU A 159 3.70 -8.30 -16.79
N LEU A 160 3.26 -8.90 -15.68
CA LEU A 160 4.11 -9.70 -14.80
C LEU A 160 4.22 -11.18 -15.22
N GLY A 161 3.48 -11.62 -16.23
CA GLY A 161 3.48 -13.01 -16.68
C GLY A 161 2.80 -13.97 -15.69
N VAL A 162 1.80 -13.48 -14.96
CA VAL A 162 1.10 -14.23 -13.90
C VAL A 162 0.17 -15.28 -14.52
N SER A 163 0.19 -16.48 -13.93
CA SER A 163 -0.70 -17.59 -14.30
C SER A 163 -1.79 -17.80 -13.24
N GLN A 164 -2.80 -18.62 -13.55
CA GLN A 164 -3.85 -18.97 -12.59
C GLN A 164 -3.28 -19.69 -11.35
N SER A 165 -2.27 -20.55 -11.52
CA SER A 165 -1.63 -21.25 -10.40
C SER A 165 -0.96 -20.31 -9.40
N HIS A 166 -0.34 -19.23 -9.87
CA HIS A 166 0.21 -18.19 -9.01
C HIS A 166 -0.91 -17.50 -8.21
N VAL A 167 -2.00 -17.13 -8.89
CA VAL A 167 -3.14 -16.47 -8.23
C VAL A 167 -3.79 -17.38 -7.19
N ALA A 168 -4.00 -18.66 -7.51
CA ALA A 168 -4.52 -19.65 -6.57
C ALA A 168 -3.67 -19.69 -5.27
N SER A 169 -2.34 -19.79 -5.43
CA SER A 169 -1.40 -19.77 -4.31
C SER A 169 -1.56 -18.52 -3.44
N TRP A 170 -1.66 -17.33 -4.04
CA TRP A 170 -1.83 -16.08 -3.29
C TRP A 170 -3.21 -15.96 -2.62
N LEU A 171 -4.27 -16.46 -3.25
CA LEU A 171 -5.60 -16.46 -2.66
C LEU A 171 -5.66 -17.39 -1.44
N ASP A 172 -4.98 -18.53 -1.47
CA ASP A 172 -4.86 -19.45 -0.33
C ASP A 172 -4.14 -18.82 0.87
N MET A 173 -3.29 -17.81 0.64
CA MET A 173 -2.62 -17.07 1.72
C MET A 173 -3.52 -16.08 2.48
N ARG A 174 -4.75 -15.85 2.01
CA ARG A 174 -5.68 -14.82 2.54
C ARG A 174 -5.81 -14.88 4.07
N GLU A 175 -6.13 -16.05 4.61
CA GLU A 175 -6.36 -16.21 6.06
C GLU A 175 -5.09 -15.96 6.87
N SER A 176 -3.94 -16.43 6.38
CA SER A 176 -2.64 -16.21 7.03
C SER A 176 -2.26 -14.72 7.04
N ILE A 177 -2.46 -14.02 5.93
CA ILE A 177 -2.21 -12.58 5.84
C ILE A 177 -3.16 -11.80 6.75
N GLN A 178 -4.44 -12.16 6.80
CA GLN A 178 -5.40 -11.55 7.73
C GLN A 178 -4.96 -11.71 9.18
N ALA A 179 -4.52 -12.92 9.57
CA ALA A 179 -4.03 -13.19 10.92
C ALA A 179 -2.80 -12.35 11.29
N ASN A 180 -1.87 -12.14 10.34
CA ASN A 180 -0.67 -11.32 10.55
C ASN A 180 -0.99 -9.82 10.72
N VAL A 181 -2.07 -9.35 10.10
CA VAL A 181 -2.45 -7.93 10.08
C VAL A 181 -3.42 -7.58 11.22
N ALA A 182 -4.17 -8.56 11.73
CA ALA A 182 -5.17 -8.39 12.79
C ALA A 182 -4.68 -7.56 14.00
N PRO A 183 -3.44 -7.71 14.51
CA PRO A 183 -2.96 -6.91 15.65
C PRO A 183 -2.88 -5.40 15.39
N MET A 184 -2.93 -4.94 14.13
CA MET A 184 -2.91 -3.51 13.80
C MET A 184 -4.29 -2.84 13.85
N VAL A 185 -5.37 -3.64 13.94
CA VAL A 185 -6.76 -3.18 13.81
C VAL A 185 -7.55 -3.36 15.12
N ILE A 186 -6.89 -3.85 16.19
CA ILE A 186 -7.46 -4.10 17.52
C ILE A 186 -7.23 -2.90 18.44
#